data_AF-A0A4V1VDZ5-F1
#
_entry.id   AF-A0A4V1VDZ5-F1
#
_cell.length_a   1.000
_cell.length_b   1.000
_cell.length_c   1.000
_cell.angle_alpha   90.00
_cell.angle_beta   90.00
_cell.angle_gamma   90.00
#
_symmetry.space_group_name_H-M   'P 1'
#
loop_
_entity.id
_entity.type
_entity.pdbx_description
1 polymer ?
#
loop_
_entity_poly.entity_id
_entity_poly.type
_entity_poly.pdbx_seq_one_letter_code
_entity_poly.pdbx_strand_id
1 'polypeptide(L)'
;MVVTKSKKIIVYTSIVIVFLGMLSLYFFWNPSNHAFFPKCPFYALTGIFCPGCGSQRAIHKLINGEIVEGIRHNYLILLLFIVLGYQSILFLLNKFTTTTYKNLTHKPITTKVILVIVILFWILRNISVFPFTELAP
;
A
#
# COMPACT_ATOMS: atom_id res chain seq x y z
N MET A 1 -17.00 -25.65 -2.21
CA MET A 1 -16.83 -25.51 -3.67
C MET A 1 -15.44 -26.03 -4.04
N VAL A 2 -15.32 -27.26 -4.55
CA VAL A 2 -14.03 -27.89 -4.86
C VAL A 2 -13.55 -27.38 -6.22
N VAL A 3 -12.66 -26.39 -6.22
CA VAL A 3 -11.98 -25.93 -7.44
C VAL A 3 -11.07 -27.07 -7.91
N THR A 4 -11.36 -27.65 -9.07
CA THR A 4 -10.56 -28.74 -9.67
C THR A 4 -9.11 -28.27 -9.90
N LYS A 5 -8.14 -29.19 -9.82
CA LYS A 5 -6.69 -28.90 -9.91
C LYS A 5 -6.33 -28.00 -11.10
N SER A 6 -6.96 -28.23 -12.25
CA SER A 6 -6.78 -27.42 -13.47
C SER A 6 -7.30 -25.99 -13.33
N LYS A 7 -8.44 -25.78 -12.65
CA LYS A 7 -8.97 -24.44 -12.36
C LYS A 7 -8.05 -23.65 -11.42
N LYS A 8 -7.42 -24.31 -10.43
CA LYS A 8 -6.45 -23.65 -9.54
C LYS A 8 -5.23 -23.15 -10.30
N ILE A 9 -4.69 -23.96 -11.21
CA ILE A 9 -3.53 -23.59 -12.03
C ILE A 9 -3.86 -22.34 -12.87
N ILE A 10 -5.00 -22.34 -13.57
CA ILE A 10 -5.42 -21.19 -14.39
C ILE A 10 -5.53 -19.92 -13.54
N VAL A 11 -6.12 -20.01 -12.35
CA VAL A 11 -6.24 -18.86 -11.43
C VAL A 11 -4.88 -18.34 -10.99
N TYR A 12 -3.97 -19.21 -10.53
CA TYR A 12 -2.64 -18.77 -10.09
C TYR A 12 -1.82 -18.17 -11.23
N THR A 13 -1.84 -18.78 -12.41
CA THR A 13 -1.16 -18.24 -13.60
C THR A 13 -1.72 -16.88 -13.97
N SER A 14 -3.04 -16.70 -13.93
CA SER A 14 -3.68 -15.41 -14.22
C SER A 14 -3.26 -14.33 -13.23
N ILE A 15 -3.22 -14.65 -11.93
CA ILE A 15 -2.77 -13.72 -10.88
C ILE A 15 -1.32 -13.29 -11.11
N VAL A 16 -0.44 -14.24 -11.44
CA VAL A 16 0.98 -13.96 -11.71
C VAL A 16 1.13 -13.05 -12.93
N ILE A 17 0.42 -13.33 -14.02
CA ILE A 17 0.46 -12.51 -15.24
C ILE A 17 -0.01 -11.08 -14.95
N VAL A 18 -1.13 -10.92 -14.26
CA VAL A 18 -1.66 -9.60 -13.90
C VAL A 18 -0.68 -8.85 -12.99
N PHE A 19 -0.12 -9.53 -11.99
CA PHE A 19 0.85 -8.93 -11.08
C PHE A 19 2.12 -8.47 -11.81
N LEU A 20 2.70 -9.31 -12.66
CA LEU A 20 3.88 -8.96 -13.45
C LEU A 20 3.59 -7.83 -14.45
N GLY A 21 2.39 -7.84 -15.06
CA GLY A 21 1.93 -6.76 -15.93
C GLY A 21 1.83 -5.43 -15.19
N MET A 22 1.21 -5.41 -14.00
CA MET A 22 1.14 -4.22 -13.16
C MET A 22 2.53 -3.76 -12.69
N LEU A 23 3.39 -4.69 -12.28
CA LEU A 23 4.74 -4.39 -11.84
C LEU A 23 5.54 -3.73 -12.98
N SER A 24 5.49 -4.30 -14.19
CA SER A 24 6.11 -3.73 -15.38
C SER A 24 5.56 -2.34 -15.69
N LEU A 25 4.23 -2.17 -15.66
CA LEU A 25 3.57 -0.89 -15.91
C LEU A 25 4.10 0.22 -14.97
N TYR A 26 4.15 -0.06 -13.66
CA TYR A 26 4.64 0.91 -12.68
C TYR A 26 6.16 1.02 -12.63
N PHE A 27 6.90 0.04 -13.14
CA PHE A 27 8.36 0.13 -13.28
C PHE A 27 8.72 1.13 -14.39
N PHE A 28 8.15 0.97 -15.58
CA PHE A 28 8.55 1.72 -16.77
C PHE A 28 7.84 3.07 -16.94
N TRP A 29 6.57 3.21 -16.53
CA TRP A 29 5.80 4.43 -16.79
C TRP A 29 5.46 5.17 -15.49
N ASN A 30 5.96 6.42 -15.40
CA ASN A 30 5.69 7.28 -14.25
C ASN A 30 4.23 7.81 -14.29
N PRO A 31 3.40 7.56 -13.26
CA PRO A 31 2.03 8.07 -13.18
C PRO A 31 1.89 9.59 -13.16
N SER A 32 2.96 10.33 -12.83
CA SER A 32 2.98 11.80 -12.88
C SER A 32 2.96 12.35 -14.30
N ASN A 33 3.48 11.59 -15.27
CA ASN A 33 3.77 12.10 -16.61
C ASN A 33 2.83 11.52 -17.69
N HIS A 34 1.97 10.56 -17.34
CA HIS A 34 1.18 9.80 -18.30
C HIS A 34 -0.31 9.86 -17.96
N ALA A 35 -1.12 10.38 -18.89
CA ALA A 35 -2.54 10.60 -18.69
C ALA A 35 -3.40 9.32 -18.61
N PHE A 36 -2.88 8.17 -19.05
CA PHE A 36 -3.60 6.90 -19.01
C PHE A 36 -3.71 6.30 -17.60
N PHE A 37 -2.93 6.79 -16.62
CA PHE A 37 -3.10 6.38 -15.23
C PHE A 37 -4.37 7.01 -14.64
N PRO A 38 -5.24 6.22 -14.00
CA PRO A 38 -6.48 6.73 -13.47
C PRO A 38 -6.21 7.73 -12.34
N LYS A 39 -6.84 8.90 -12.44
CA LYS A 39 -6.84 9.90 -11.35
C LYS A 39 -7.68 9.39 -10.18
N CYS A 40 -7.41 9.90 -8.98
CA CYS A 40 -8.19 9.55 -7.79
C CYS A 40 -9.63 10.07 -7.94
N PRO A 41 -10.66 9.20 -7.98
CA PRO A 41 -12.04 9.64 -8.15
C PRO A 41 -12.52 10.45 -6.95
N PHE A 42 -12.10 10.10 -5.74
CA PHE A 42 -12.44 10.83 -4.52
C PHE A 42 -11.98 12.29 -4.59
N TYR A 43 -10.70 12.51 -4.94
CA TYR A 43 -10.17 13.85 -5.11
C TYR A 43 -10.83 14.60 -6.28
N ALA A 44 -11.07 13.92 -7.41
CA ALA A 44 -11.73 14.54 -8.56
C ALA A 44 -13.16 15.03 -8.25
N LEU A 45 -13.87 14.34 -7.35
CA LEU A 45 -15.23 14.68 -6.95
C LEU A 45 -15.30 15.69 -5.80
N THR A 46 -14.37 15.62 -4.84
CA THR A 46 -14.46 16.37 -3.57
C THR A 46 -13.43 17.49 -3.44
N GLY A 47 -12.34 17.45 -4.20
CA GLY A 47 -11.16 18.29 -3.99
C GLY A 47 -10.36 17.94 -2.73
N ILE A 48 -10.74 16.90 -1.98
CA ILE A 48 -10.11 16.49 -0.72
C ILE A 48 -9.19 15.29 -0.99
N PHE A 49 -7.98 15.31 -0.44
CA PHE A 49 -7.06 14.18 -0.53
C PHE A 49 -7.50 13.05 0.42
N CYS A 50 -7.85 11.88 -0.12
CA CYS A 50 -8.11 10.67 0.68
C CYS A 50 -6.79 10.04 1.16
N PRO A 51 -6.77 9.13 2.14
CA PRO A 51 -5.53 8.51 2.63
C PRO A 51 -4.68 7.79 1.56
N GLY A 52 -5.31 7.36 0.47
CA GLY A 52 -4.64 6.67 -0.65
C GLY A 52 -4.12 7.58 -1.76
N CYS A 53 -4.39 8.89 -1.74
CA CYS A 53 -3.87 9.79 -2.78
C CYS A 53 -2.34 9.80 -2.75
N GLY A 54 -1.73 9.64 -3.93
CA GLY A 54 -0.27 9.57 -4.11
C GLY A 54 0.31 8.16 -4.23
N SER A 55 -0.44 7.11 -3.89
CA SER A 55 0.11 5.74 -3.84
C SER A 55 0.65 5.22 -5.17
N GLN A 56 0.07 5.61 -6.31
CA GLN A 56 0.59 5.21 -7.63
C GLN A 56 2.00 5.77 -7.88
N ARG A 57 2.21 7.06 -7.60
CA ARG A 57 3.52 7.71 -7.73
C ARG A 57 4.53 7.12 -6.74
N ALA A 58 4.06 6.88 -5.51
CA ALA A 58 4.87 6.24 -4.50
C ALA A 58 5.35 4.84 -4.93
N ILE A 59 4.46 4.01 -5.45
CA ILE A 59 4.78 2.66 -5.96
C ILE A 59 5.83 2.74 -7.08
N HIS A 60 5.65 3.63 -8.06
CA HIS A 60 6.64 3.84 -9.13
C HIS A 60 8.02 4.19 -8.58
N LYS A 61 8.09 5.16 -7.64
CA LYS A 61 9.34 5.60 -7.01
C LYS A 61 10.00 4.48 -6.20
N LEU A 62 9.22 3.75 -5.38
CA LEU A 62 9.71 2.65 -4.56
C LEU A 62 10.29 1.51 -5.40
N ILE A 63 9.59 1.13 -6.48
CA ILE A 63 10.04 0.08 -7.39
C ILE A 63 11.33 0.49 -8.12
N ASN A 64 11.52 1.78 -8.40
CA ASN A 64 12.73 2.33 -9.01
C ASN A 64 13.84 2.64 -7.98
N GLY A 65 13.68 2.26 -6.71
CA GLY A 65 14.69 2.45 -5.67
C GLY A 65 14.73 3.84 -5.04
N GLU A 66 13.85 4.75 -5.43
CA GLU A 66 13.72 6.10 -4.88
C GLU A 66 12.85 6.07 -3.60
N ILE A 67 13.39 5.47 -2.52
CA ILE A 67 12.60 5.16 -1.31
C ILE A 67 12.04 6.41 -0.63
N VAL A 68 12.87 7.43 -0.44
CA VAL A 68 12.48 8.67 0.25
C VAL A 68 11.39 9.39 -0.53
N GLU A 69 11.58 9.60 -1.83
CA GLU A 69 10.56 10.23 -2.69
C GLU A 69 9.28 9.41 -2.77
N GLY A 70 9.39 8.07 -2.75
CA GLY A 70 8.25 7.18 -2.66
C GLY A 70 7.42 7.41 -1.39
N ILE A 71 8.07 7.52 -0.22
CA ILE A 71 7.39 7.78 1.05
C ILE A 71 6.76 9.18 1.06
N ARG A 72 7.43 10.20 0.50
CA ARG A 72 6.89 11.57 0.43
C ARG A 72 5.59 11.65 -0.35
N HIS A 73 5.41 10.81 -1.38
CA HIS A 73 4.13 10.74 -2.10
C HIS A 73 2.99 10.14 -1.26
N ASN A 74 3.26 9.24 -0.32
CA ASN A 74 2.27 8.76 0.65
C ASN A 74 2.92 8.13 1.90
N TYR A 75 2.95 8.87 3.00
CA TYR A 75 3.55 8.41 4.26
C TYR A 75 2.89 7.16 4.86
N LEU A 76 1.62 6.87 4.53
CA LEU A 76 0.98 5.63 4.99
C LEU A 76 1.60 4.36 4.37
N ILE A 77 2.39 4.48 3.30
CA ILE A 77 3.13 3.35 2.75
C ILE A 77 4.22 2.88 3.71
N LEU A 78 4.82 3.78 4.48
CA LEU A 78 5.77 3.38 5.53
C LEU A 78 5.07 2.51 6.58
N LEU A 79 3.87 2.92 7.02
CA LEU A 79 3.07 2.13 7.94
C LEU A 79 2.70 0.75 7.34
N LEU A 80 2.35 0.72 6.05
CA LEU A 80 2.07 -0.53 5.34
C LEU A 80 3.30 -1.46 5.34
N PHE A 81 4.50 -0.96 5.04
CA PHE A 81 5.72 -1.76 5.07
C PHE A 81 6.03 -2.28 6.47
N ILE A 82 5.85 -1.48 7.52
CA ILE A 82 6.04 -1.91 8.91
C ILE A 82 5.09 -3.06 9.25
N VAL A 83 3.80 -2.91 8.92
CA VAL A 83 2.77 -3.92 9.21
C VAL A 83 3.01 -5.21 8.43
N LEU A 84 3.32 -5.13 7.14
CA LEU A 84 3.59 -6.30 6.31
C LEU A 84 4.92 -6.97 6.66
N GLY A 85 5.96 -6.18 6.95
CA GLY A 85 7.26 -6.67 7.39
C GLY A 85 7.15 -7.43 8.71
N TYR A 86 6.45 -6.86 9.70
CA TYR A 86 6.16 -7.52 10.96
C TYR A 86 5.43 -8.86 10.77
N GLN A 87 4.36 -8.87 9.97
CA GLN A 87 3.62 -10.10 9.69
C GLN A 87 4.46 -11.15 8.95
N SER A 88 5.28 -10.72 8.00
CA SER A 88 6.18 -11.60 7.23
C SER A 88 7.23 -12.24 8.14
N ILE A 89 7.82 -11.46 9.05
CA ILE A 89 8.77 -11.95 10.03
C ILE A 89 8.10 -12.97 10.95
N LEU A 90 6.93 -12.67 11.50
CA LEU A 90 6.20 -13.61 12.35
C LEU A 90 5.82 -14.90 11.62
N PHE A 91 5.38 -14.79 10.36
CA PHE A 91 5.09 -15.94 9.52
C PHE A 91 6.33 -16.82 9.33
N LEU A 92 7.48 -16.20 9.05
CA LEU A 92 8.74 -16.91 8.87
C LEU A 92 9.18 -17.58 10.18
N LEU A 93 9.15 -16.87 11.30
CA LEU A 93 9.46 -17.41 12.61
C LEU A 93 8.58 -18.62 12.93
N ASN A 94 7.25 -18.47 12.88
CA ASN A 94 6.31 -19.56 13.18
C ASN A 94 6.45 -20.78 12.24
N LYS A 95 6.99 -20.59 11.04
CA LYS A 95 7.26 -21.68 10.09
C LYS A 95 8.55 -22.43 10.41
N PHE A 96 9.58 -21.73 10.90
CA PHE A 96 10.92 -22.29 11.11
C PHE A 96 11.29 -22.54 12.58
N THR A 97 10.43 -22.17 13.53
CA THR A 97 10.60 -22.46 14.96
C THR A 97 9.44 -23.28 15.50
N THR A 98 9.67 -23.96 16.62
CA THR A 98 8.64 -24.66 17.39
C THR A 98 7.84 -23.72 18.29
N THR A 99 8.33 -22.49 18.51
CA THR A 99 7.66 -21.48 19.32
C THR A 99 6.59 -20.76 18.52
N THR A 100 5.37 -20.69 19.06
CA THR A 100 4.28 -19.93 18.43
C THR A 100 4.30 -18.48 18.90
N TYR A 101 4.65 -17.56 18.01
CA TYR A 101 4.56 -16.12 18.20
C TYR A 101 3.16 -15.62 17.84
N LYS A 102 2.50 -14.96 18.80
CA LYS A 102 1.18 -14.36 18.60
C LYS A 102 1.27 -13.09 17.77
N ASN A 103 0.46 -13.00 16.73
CA ASN A 103 0.39 -11.81 15.89
C ASN A 103 -0.40 -10.68 16.57
N LEU A 104 0.27 -9.57 16.86
CA LEU A 104 -0.35 -8.40 17.48
C LEU A 104 -1.29 -7.64 16.54
N THR A 105 -1.14 -7.75 15.22
CA THR A 105 -1.99 -7.00 14.26
C THR A 105 -3.44 -7.48 14.27
N HIS A 106 -3.69 -8.72 14.72
CA HIS A 106 -5.03 -9.28 14.87
C HIS A 106 -5.73 -8.85 16.17
N LYS A 107 -5.04 -8.15 17.08
CA LYS A 107 -5.69 -7.65 18.29
C LYS A 107 -6.56 -6.42 17.93
N PRO A 108 -7.80 -6.34 18.46
CA PRO A 108 -8.69 -5.20 18.19
C PRO A 108 -8.06 -3.84 18.51
N ILE A 109 -7.21 -3.77 19.54
CA ILE A 109 -6.51 -2.54 19.90
C ILE A 109 -5.56 -2.07 18.78
N THR A 110 -4.82 -2.98 18.15
CA THR A 110 -3.88 -2.64 17.07
C THR A 110 -4.63 -2.14 15.84
N THR A 111 -5.73 -2.80 15.47
CA THR A 111 -6.59 -2.35 14.37
C THR A 111 -7.18 -0.96 14.65
N LYS A 112 -7.65 -0.70 15.88
CA LYS A 112 -8.15 0.62 16.28
C LYS A 112 -7.06 1.69 16.21
N VAL A 113 -5.84 1.39 16.67
CA VAL A 113 -4.70 2.31 16.59
C VAL A 113 -4.34 2.63 15.14
N ILE A 114 -4.26 1.63 14.27
CA ILE A 114 -4.01 1.85 12.83
C ILE A 114 -5.12 2.71 12.22
N LEU A 115 -6.38 2.44 12.54
CA LEU A 115 -7.50 3.24 12.06
C LEU A 115 -7.41 4.70 12.51
N VAL A 116 -7.09 4.94 13.79
CA VAL A 116 -6.86 6.29 14.32
C VAL A 116 -5.73 6.99 13.58
N ILE A 117 -4.61 6.30 13.33
CA ILE A 117 -3.48 6.87 12.56
C ILE A 117 -3.93 7.25 11.14
N VAL A 118 -4.68 6.39 10.45
CA VAL A 118 -5.19 6.66 9.10
C VAL A 118 -6.15 7.85 9.08
N ILE A 119 -7.06 7.96 10.06
CA ILE A 119 -7.99 9.08 10.19
C ILE A 119 -7.24 10.38 10.50
N LEU A 120 -6.30 10.35 11.44
CA LEU A 120 -5.47 11.51 11.76
C LEU A 120 -4.67 11.96 10.52
N PHE A 121 -4.01 11.03 9.82
CA PHE A 121 -3.33 11.35 8.57
C PHE A 121 -4.27 11.95 7.53
N TRP A 122 -5.49 11.42 7.40
CA TRP A 122 -6.49 11.96 6.48
C TRP A 122 -6.86 13.41 6.80
N ILE A 123 -7.11 13.72 8.08
CA ILE A 123 -7.46 15.07 8.51
C ILE A 123 -6.26 15.99 8.29
N LEU A 124 -5.09 15.61 8.81
CA LEU A 124 -3.89 16.43 8.77
C LEU A 124 -3.46 16.74 7.34
N ARG A 125 -3.53 15.79 6.40
CA ARG A 125 -3.09 16.02 5.01
C ARG A 125 -3.93 17.01 4.21
N ASN A 126 -5.09 17.43 4.73
CA ASN A 126 -5.96 18.41 4.09
C ASN A 126 -5.84 19.80 4.74
N ILE A 127 -4.88 19.99 5.66
CA ILE A 127 -4.61 21.29 6.30
C ILE A 127 -3.56 22.05 5.48
N SER A 128 -3.90 23.28 5.06
CA SER A 128 -3.04 24.14 4.23
C SER A 128 -1.96 24.91 5.00
N VAL A 129 -1.53 24.40 6.16
CA VAL A 129 -0.57 25.06 7.06
C VAL A 129 0.65 24.16 7.22
N PHE A 130 1.85 24.73 7.11
CA PHE A 130 3.10 24.02 7.36
C PHE A 130 3.12 23.47 8.80
N PRO A 131 3.52 22.21 9.04
CA PRO A 131 4.17 21.26 8.12
C PRO A 131 3.20 20.34 7.35
N PHE A 132 1.89 20.47 7.53
CA PHE A 132 0.91 19.54 6.97
C PHE A 132 0.77 19.59 5.45
N THR A 133 1.23 20.68 4.84
CA THR A 133 1.35 20.81 3.39
C THR A 133 2.25 19.73 2.77
N GLU A 134 3.23 19.20 3.50
CA GLU A 134 4.10 18.10 3.02
C GLU A 134 3.38 16.74 2.97
N LEU A 135 2.21 16.60 3.61
CA LEU A 135 1.42 15.36 3.59
C LEU A 135 0.51 15.27 2.34
N ALA A 136 0.36 16.38 1.60
CA ALA A 136 -0.31 16.40 0.32
C ALA A 136 0.62 15.79 -0.77
N PRO A 137 0.06 15.04 -1.74
CA PRO A 137 0.85 14.15 -2.60
C PRO A 137 1.27 14.74 -3.95
#